data_AF-A0A0C2JWY3-F1
#
_entry.id   AF-A0A0C2JWY3-F1
#
_cell.length_a   1.000
_cell.length_b   1.000
_cell.length_c   1.000
_cell.angle_alpha   90.00
_cell.angle_beta   90.00
_cell.angle_gamma   90.00
#
_symmetry.space_group_name_H-M   'P 1'
#
loop_
_entity.id
_entity.type
_entity.pdbx_description
1 polymer ?
#
loop_
_entity_poly.entity_id
_entity_poly.type
_entity_poly.pdbx_seq_one_letter_code
_entity_poly.pdbx_strand_id
1 'polypeptide(L)'
;MSGGIINQTGESCSDIWRIDLETLEWVKLDFCFNIGRYDHCMSVVDGCYLCSFGGERPCFRDYKRIAMFPVQLPSLYRLCLESLRRSPNSQSYIESLPKSITDELNINNND
;
A
#
# COMPACT_ATOMS: atom_id res chain seq x y z
N MET A 1 -1.68 3.11 -6.67
CA MET A 1 -2.63 4.05 -7.31
C MET A 1 -3.99 3.39 -7.37
N SER A 2 -5.08 4.14 -7.21
CA SER A 2 -6.44 3.59 -7.23
C SER A 2 -7.38 4.59 -7.85
N GLY A 3 -8.21 4.16 -8.79
CA GLY A 3 -9.15 5.04 -9.48
C GLY A 3 -8.48 6.25 -10.13
N GLY A 4 -9.18 7.38 -10.13
CA GLY A 4 -8.76 8.63 -10.77
C GLY A 4 -9.68 9.03 -11.91
N ILE A 5 -9.33 10.13 -12.59
CA ILE A 5 -10.05 10.65 -13.75
C ILE A 5 -9.07 10.87 -14.90
N ILE A 6 -9.44 10.41 -16.09
CA ILE A 6 -8.67 10.66 -17.31
C ILE A 6 -9.06 12.05 -17.80
N ASN A 7 -8.19 13.05 -17.61
CA ASN A 7 -8.47 14.45 -17.92
C ASN A 7 -8.98 14.70 -19.37
N GLN A 8 -8.57 13.87 -20.32
CA GLN A 8 -8.93 14.01 -21.74
C GLN A 8 -10.38 13.59 -22.02
N THR A 9 -10.86 12.53 -21.35
CA THR A 9 -12.17 11.92 -21.62
C THR A 9 -13.18 12.20 -20.50
N GLY A 10 -12.73 12.63 -19.32
CA GLY A 10 -13.53 12.71 -18.11
C GLY A 10 -13.92 11.34 -17.54
N GLU A 11 -13.38 10.25 -18.10
CA GLU A 11 -13.70 8.90 -17.64
C GLU A 11 -13.04 8.61 -16.29
N SER A 12 -13.82 8.06 -15.38
CA SER A 12 -13.34 7.63 -14.07
C SER A 12 -12.74 6.23 -14.15
N CYS A 13 -11.54 6.06 -13.61
CA CYS A 13 -10.88 4.77 -13.49
C CYS A 13 -11.42 4.01 -12.26
N SER A 14 -11.51 2.68 -12.36
CA SER A 14 -11.92 1.81 -11.25
C SER A 14 -10.82 0.85 -10.79
N ASP A 15 -9.73 0.76 -11.53
CA ASP A 15 -8.63 -0.15 -11.28
C ASP A 15 -7.75 0.30 -10.11
N ILE A 16 -7.07 -0.68 -9.53
CA ILE A 16 -6.16 -0.50 -8.43
C ILE A 16 -4.83 -1.12 -8.82
N TRP A 17 -3.76 -0.37 -8.59
CA TRP A 17 -2.40 -0.72 -8.92
C TRP A 17 -1.52 -0.55 -7.69
N ARG A 18 -0.58 -1.47 -7.51
CA ARG A 18 0.54 -1.29 -6.57
C ARG A 18 1.82 -1.07 -7.35
N ILE A 19 2.78 -0.39 -6.74
CA ILE A 19 4.15 -0.33 -7.22
C ILE A 19 4.99 -1.31 -6.41
N ASP A 20 5.74 -2.16 -7.10
CA ASP A 20 6.80 -2.94 -6.49
C ASP A 20 8.01 -2.01 -6.25
N LEU A 21 8.47 -1.89 -5.01
CA LEU A 21 9.56 -0.96 -4.68
C LEU A 21 10.95 -1.54 -4.98
N GLU A 22 11.06 -2.86 -5.21
CA GLU A 22 12.31 -3.52 -5.58
C GLU A 22 12.53 -3.43 -7.10
N THR A 23 11.50 -3.74 -7.90
CA THR A 23 11.60 -3.70 -9.37
C THR A 23 11.20 -2.36 -10.00
N LEU A 24 10.52 -1.50 -9.23
CA LEU A 24 9.89 -0.25 -9.70
C LEU A 24 8.80 -0.48 -10.76
N GLU A 25 8.25 -1.68 -10.83
CA GLU A 25 7.19 -2.03 -11.77
C GLU A 25 5.80 -1.82 -11.17
N TRP A 26 4.85 -1.45 -12.03
CA TRP A 26 3.45 -1.34 -11.66
C TRP A 26 2.75 -2.68 -11.85
N VAL A 27 2.15 -3.19 -10.77
CA VAL A 27 1.38 -4.43 -10.76
C VAL A 27 -0.09 -4.09 -10.58
N LYS A 28 -0.91 -4.44 -11.57
CA LYS A 28 -2.37 -4.33 -11.46
C LYS A 28 -2.88 -5.37 -10.45
N LEU A 29 -3.76 -4.95 -9.56
CA LEU A 29 -4.39 -5.84 -8.59
C LEU A 29 -5.66 -6.47 -9.19
N ASP A 30 -5.98 -7.69 -8.74
CA ASP A 30 -7.14 -8.44 -9.23
C ASP A 30 -8.48 -7.83 -8.81
N PHE A 31 -8.47 -6.94 -7.81
CA PHE A 31 -9.65 -6.24 -7.34
C PHE A 31 -9.71 -4.81 -7.89
N CYS A 32 -10.94 -4.37 -8.16
CA CYS A 32 -11.26 -3.04 -8.65
C CYS A 32 -12.48 -2.48 -7.90
N PHE A 33 -12.69 -1.17 -8.01
CA PHE A 33 -13.95 -0.57 -7.62
C PHE A 33 -15.08 -1.05 -8.54
N ASN A 34 -16.27 -1.27 -8.00
CA ASN A 34 -17.44 -1.62 -8.81
C ASN A 34 -17.79 -0.55 -9.86
N ILE A 35 -17.45 0.70 -9.58
CA ILE A 35 -17.66 1.87 -10.45
C ILE A 35 -16.41 2.74 -10.33
N GLY A 36 -15.98 3.35 -11.43
CA GLY A 36 -14.86 4.28 -11.42
C GLY A 36 -15.09 5.44 -10.45
N ARG A 37 -14.01 5.83 -9.77
CA ARG A 37 -14.07 6.86 -8.72
C ARG A 37 -12.76 7.65 -8.63
N TYR A 38 -12.86 8.90 -8.20
CA TYR A 38 -11.72 9.78 -7.91
C TYR A 38 -11.96 10.55 -6.60
N ASP A 39 -10.97 11.28 -6.11
CA ASP A 39 -11.00 12.06 -4.86
C ASP A 39 -11.45 11.26 -3.62
N HIS A 40 -11.20 9.95 -3.60
CA HIS A 40 -11.44 9.10 -2.44
C HIS A 40 -10.22 9.00 -1.54
N CYS A 41 -10.45 8.70 -0.27
CA CYS A 41 -9.40 8.35 0.66
C CYS A 41 -9.21 6.83 0.68
N MET A 42 -7.97 6.38 0.87
CA MET A 42 -7.67 4.99 1.20
C MET A 42 -6.78 4.89 2.43
N SER A 43 -6.96 3.81 3.20
CA SER A 43 -6.12 3.47 4.34
C SER A 43 -5.94 1.96 4.43
N VAL A 44 -4.81 1.51 4.95
CA VAL A 44 -4.61 0.11 5.33
C VAL A 44 -5.09 -0.08 6.77
N VAL A 45 -5.98 -1.03 6.98
CA VAL A 45 -6.55 -1.39 8.29
C VAL A 45 -6.07 -2.78 8.67
N ASP A 46 -5.58 -2.92 9.91
CA ASP A 46 -5.08 -4.17 10.51
C ASP A 46 -4.01 -4.90 9.69
N GLY A 47 -3.33 -4.20 8.78
CA GLY A 47 -2.31 -4.77 7.89
C GLY A 47 -2.86 -5.73 6.81
N CYS A 48 -4.17 -5.95 6.77
CA CYS A 48 -4.78 -6.97 5.92
C CYS A 48 -5.94 -6.46 5.06
N TYR A 49 -6.38 -5.21 5.26
CA TYR A 49 -7.45 -4.60 4.47
C TYR A 49 -7.02 -3.26 3.88
N LEU A 50 -7.24 -3.08 2.59
CA LEU A 50 -7.23 -1.77 1.96
C LEU A 50 -8.66 -1.22 2.00
N CYS A 51 -8.89 -0.24 2.86
CA CYS A 51 -10.17 0.43 3.01
C CYS A 51 -10.21 1.67 2.13
N SER A 52 -11.31 1.87 1.38
CA SER A 52 -11.59 3.05 0.59
C SER A 52 -12.88 3.72 1.08
N PHE A 53 -12.84 5.03 1.25
CA PHE A 53 -13.98 5.83 1.71
C PHE A 53 -14.12 7.12 0.90
N GLY A 54 -15.37 7.58 0.71
CA GLY A 54 -15.66 8.83 0.03
C GLY A 54 -15.30 8.83 -1.45
N GLY A 55 -15.17 9.99 -2.07
CA GLY A 55 -14.86 10.13 -3.50
C GLY A 55 -16.08 10.29 -4.39
N GLU A 56 -15.82 10.84 -5.56
CA GLU A 56 -16.82 11.21 -6.56
C GLU A 56 -17.02 10.09 -7.59
N ARG A 57 -18.24 10.00 -8.10
CA ARG A 57 -18.59 9.12 -9.22
C ARG A 57 -19.19 9.97 -10.34
N PRO A 58 -18.96 9.62 -11.61
CA PRO A 58 -19.74 10.20 -12.69
C PRO A 58 -21.23 10.00 -12.42
N CYS A 59 -21.99 11.09 -12.42
CA CYS A 59 -23.45 11.13 -12.35
C CYS A 59 -24.13 10.77 -11.01
N PHE A 60 -23.42 10.38 -9.94
CA PHE A 60 -24.07 10.01 -8.66
C PHE A 60 -23.31 10.45 -7.40
N ARG A 61 -24.02 11.13 -6.50
CA ARG A 61 -23.55 11.55 -5.16
C ARG A 61 -23.65 10.43 -4.12
N ASP A 62 -22.99 9.30 -4.37
CA ASP A 62 -23.03 8.15 -3.46
C ASP A 62 -21.80 8.13 -2.54
N TYR A 63 -21.64 9.19 -1.75
CA TYR A 63 -20.44 9.51 -0.96
C TYR A 63 -20.21 8.62 0.28
N LYS A 64 -21.16 7.74 0.62
CA LYS A 64 -21.18 7.07 1.93
C LYS A 64 -20.74 5.61 1.92
N ARG A 65 -20.27 5.07 0.80
CA ARG A 65 -19.88 3.66 0.72
C ARG A 65 -18.40 3.45 1.06
N ILE A 66 -18.17 2.67 2.10
CA ILE A 66 -16.88 2.04 2.40
C ILE A 66 -16.72 0.83 1.48
N ALA A 67 -15.54 0.69 0.87
CA ALA A 67 -15.12 -0.54 0.20
C ALA A 67 -13.89 -1.08 0.92
N MET A 68 -13.82 -2.40 1.12
CA MET A 68 -12.68 -3.06 1.74
C MET A 68 -12.18 -4.16 0.83
N PHE A 69 -10.88 -4.15 0.56
CA PHE A 69 -10.22 -5.17 -0.25
C PHE A 69 -9.26 -5.94 0.64
N PRO A 70 -9.34 -7.29 0.69
CA PRO A 70 -8.35 -8.07 1.38
C PRO A 70 -7.01 -7.94 0.66
N VAL A 71 -5.96 -7.59 1.40
CA VAL A 71 -4.61 -7.43 0.87
C VAL A 71 -3.63 -8.18 1.76
N GLN A 72 -2.66 -8.84 1.15
CA GLN A 72 -1.49 -9.37 1.84
C GLN A 72 -0.29 -8.51 1.48
N LEU A 73 -0.28 -7.29 1.98
CA LEU A 73 0.86 -6.40 1.82
C LEU A 73 1.75 -6.56 3.05
N PRO A 74 3.06 -6.88 2.89
CA PRO A 74 3.98 -6.74 3.99
C PRO A 74 3.94 -5.28 4.47
N SER A 75 3.96 -5.09 5.79
CA SER A 75 3.98 -3.74 6.34
C SER A 75 5.23 -3.01 5.87
N LEU A 76 5.15 -1.69 5.68
CA LEU A 76 6.33 -0.87 5.36
C LEU A 76 7.44 -1.12 6.37
N TYR A 77 7.08 -1.25 7.65
CA TYR A 77 8.01 -1.60 8.71
C TYR A 77 8.74 -2.93 8.44
N ARG A 78 8.01 -3.99 8.09
CA ARG A 78 8.60 -5.29 7.72
C ARG A 78 9.53 -5.16 6.50
N LEU A 79 9.10 -4.45 5.47
CA LEU A 79 9.91 -4.21 4.27
C LEU A 79 11.20 -3.44 4.61
N CYS A 80 11.13 -2.44 5.48
CA CYS A 80 12.30 -1.71 5.96
C CYS A 80 13.26 -2.62 6.73
N LEU A 81 12.76 -3.48 7.60
CA LEU A 81 13.59 -4.46 8.32
C LEU A 81 14.29 -5.42 7.35
N GLU A 82 13.55 -5.98 6.39
CA GLU A 82 14.10 -6.87 5.37
C GLU A 82 15.15 -6.17 4.49
N SER A 83 14.92 -4.91 4.12
CA SER A 83 15.88 -4.07 3.38
C SER A 83 17.15 -3.80 4.18
N LEU A 84 17.01 -3.43 5.46
CA LEU A 84 18.16 -3.21 6.37
C LEU A 84 19.01 -4.48 6.51
N ARG A 85 18.38 -5.66 6.63
CA ARG A 85 19.07 -6.95 6.69
C ARG A 85 19.88 -7.25 5.44
N ARG A 86 19.32 -6.97 4.26
CA ARG A 86 19.97 -7.22 2.96
C ARG A 86 21.03 -6.17 2.61
N SER A 87 21.09 -5.06 3.34
CA SER A 87 22.01 -3.96 3.05
C SER A 87 23.47 -4.36 3.35
N PRO A 88 24.43 -4.07 2.45
CA PRO A 88 25.84 -4.34 2.69
C PRO A 88 26.44 -3.53 3.85
N ASN A 89 25.78 -2.44 4.25
CA ASN A 89 26.16 -1.61 5.39
C ASN A 89 25.30 -1.88 6.64
N SER A 90 24.64 -3.03 6.72
CA SER A 90 23.69 -3.36 7.80
C SER A 90 24.28 -3.13 9.20
N GLN A 91 25.56 -3.47 9.41
CA GLN A 91 26.23 -3.31 10.71
C GLN A 91 26.25 -1.86 11.21
N SER A 92 26.58 -0.88 10.35
CA SER A 92 26.65 0.53 10.76
C SER A 92 25.27 1.12 11.01
N TYR A 93 24.24 0.66 10.29
CA TYR A 93 22.86 1.06 10.56
C TYR A 93 22.35 0.47 11.86
N ILE A 94 22.61 -0.81 12.13
CA ILE A 94 22.19 -1.53 13.35
C ILE A 94 22.70 -0.81 14.61
N GLU A 95 23.93 -0.30 14.60
CA GLU A 95 24.51 0.46 15.71
C GLU A 95 23.79 1.79 15.98
N SER A 96 23.16 2.39 14.96
CA SER A 96 22.42 3.65 15.06
C SER A 96 20.93 3.48 15.40
N LEU A 97 20.42 2.24 15.38
CA LEU A 97 19.01 1.96 15.59
C LEU A 97 18.63 1.93 17.08
N PRO A 98 17.40 2.34 17.43
CA PRO A 98 16.85 2.10 18.75
C PRO A 98 16.86 0.61 19.11
N LYS A 99 17.20 0.29 20.36
CA LYS A 99 17.33 -1.08 20.85
C LYS A 99 16.13 -1.98 20.54
N SER A 100 14.91 -1.44 20.60
CA SER A 100 13.68 -2.19 20.29
C SER A 100 13.67 -2.72 18.85
N ILE A 101 14.19 -1.95 17.89
CA ILE A 101 14.29 -2.37 16.48
C ILE A 101 15.44 -3.37 16.31
N THR A 102 16.54 -3.14 17.00
CA THR A 102 17.71 -4.03 16.99
C THR A 102 17.38 -5.43 17.53
N ASP A 103 16.61 -5.50 18.62
CA ASP A 103 16.17 -6.76 19.23
C ASP A 103 15.28 -7.56 18.24
N GLU A 104 14.34 -6.89 17.55
CA GLU A 104 13.51 -7.52 16.50
C GLU A 104 14.32 -7.99 15.29
N LEU A 105 15.38 -7.27 14.91
CA LEU A 105 16.28 -7.70 13.85
C LEU A 105 17.03 -8.98 14.22
N ASN A 106 17.45 -9.13 15.47
CA ASN A 106 18.19 -10.27 15.99
C ASN A 106 17.32 -11.52 16.24
N ILE A 107 16.05 -11.35 16.62
CA ILE A 107 15.14 -12.48 16.91
C ILE A 107 14.97 -13.41 15.69
N ASN A 108 15.00 -12.88 14.45
CA ASN A 108 14.85 -13.71 13.26
C ASN A 108 16.19 -14.18 12.64
N ASN A 109 17.32 -14.03 13.34
CA ASN A 109 18.63 -14.58 12.91
C ASN A 109 18.91 -15.98 13.51
N ASN A 110 18.03 -16.49 14.38
CA ASN A 110 18.20 -17.76 15.09
C ASN A 110 17.39 -18.93 14.47
N ASP A 111 16.98 -18.82 13.21
CA ASP A 111 16.35 -19.90 12.43
C ASP A 111 17.35 -20.55 11.45
#